data_AF-A0AAD0ZAU9-F1
#
_entry.id   AF-A0AAD0ZAU9-F1
#
_cell.length_a   1.000
_cell.length_b   1.000
_cell.length_c   1.000
_cell.angle_alpha   90.00
_cell.angle_beta   90.00
_cell.angle_gamma   90.00
#
_symmetry.space_group_name_H-M   'P 1'
#
loop_
_entity.id
_entity.type
_entity.pdbx_description
1 polymer ?
#
loop_
_entity_poly.entity_id
_entity_poly.type
_entity_poly.pdbx_seq_one_letter_code
_entity_poly.pdbx_strand_id
1 'polypeptide(L)' 'MHIGERAQACAVSRDTLRFYEQRGLIAAQRTANGYRDYPSDRVQLALYIKTAQRLGFSLGAIGSGVAP' A
#
# COMPACT_ATOMS: atom_id res chain seq x y z
N MET A 1 15.13 7.67 -2.09
CA MET A 1 14.14 8.61 -2.69
C MET A 1 12.99 8.78 -1.73
N HIS A 2 12.66 10.01 -1.35
CA HIS A 2 11.72 10.28 -0.26
C HIS A 2 10.27 9.95 -0.67
N ILE A 3 9.59 9.19 0.20
CA ILE A 3 8.18 8.73 0.11
C ILE A 3 7.16 9.81 -0.34
N GLY A 4 7.50 11.09 -0.24
CA GLY A 4 6.62 12.20 -0.63
C GLY A 4 6.39 12.30 -2.14
N GLU A 5 7.42 12.13 -2.96
CA GLU A 5 7.32 12.33 -4.42
C GLU A 5 6.55 11.19 -5.10
N ARG A 6 6.68 9.96 -4.60
CA ARG A 6 5.96 8.80 -5.15
C ARG A 6 4.50 8.74 -4.72
N ALA A 7 4.14 9.34 -3.59
CA ALA A 7 2.75 9.43 -3.13
C ALA A 7 1.87 10.27 -4.09
N GLN A 8 2.43 11.33 -4.69
CA GLN A 8 1.75 12.12 -5.71
C GLN A 8 1.64 11.37 -7.05
N ALA A 9 2.70 10.69 -7.48
CA ALA A 9 2.68 9.93 -8.74
C ALA A 9 1.74 8.71 -8.69
N CYS A 10 1.52 8.12 -7.52
CA CYS A 10 0.70 6.92 -7.35
C CYS A 10 -0.68 7.18 -6.73
N ALA A 11 -1.14 8.42 -6.58
CA ALA A 11 -2.47 8.75 -6.02
C ALA A 11 -2.80 8.10 -4.65
N VAL A 12 -1.77 7.70 -3.89
CA VAL A 12 -1.89 7.07 -2.57
C VAL A 12 -1.04 7.89 -1.60
N SER A 13 -1.72 8.63 -0.72
CA SER A 13 -1.06 9.42 0.32
C SER A 13 -0.38 8.54 1.36
N ARG A 14 0.60 9.10 2.07
CA ARG A 14 1.24 8.44 3.23
C ARG A 14 0.23 7.94 4.25
N ASP A 15 -0.84 8.69 4.51
CA ASP A 15 -1.90 8.30 5.43
C ASP A 15 -2.67 7.07 4.94
N THR A 16 -2.88 6.93 3.63
CA THR A 16 -3.51 5.75 3.04
C THR A 16 -2.62 4.51 3.19
N LEU A 17 -1.31 4.65 2.97
CA LEU A 17 -0.36 3.55 3.20
C LEU A 17 -0.38 3.12 4.67
N ARG A 18 -0.34 4.08 5.61
CA ARG A 18 -0.41 3.80 7.05
C ARG A 18 -1.73 3.15 7.45
N PHE A 19 -2.84 3.58 6.87
CA PHE A 19 -4.16 3.00 7.11
C PHE A 19 -4.24 1.54 6.66
N TYR A 20 -3.67 1.22 5.50
CA TYR A 20 -3.59 -0.16 5.02
C TYR A 20 -2.59 -1.00 5.81
N GLU A 21 -1.47 -0.43 6.28
CA GLU A 21 -0.52 -1.08 7.18
C GLU A 21 -1.20 -1.47 8.50
N GLN A 22 -1.94 -0.55 9.11
CA GLN A 22 -2.69 -0.79 10.36
C GLN A 22 -3.76 -1.87 10.22
N ARG A 23 -4.35 -2.02 9.02
CA ARG A 23 -5.31 -3.07 8.71
C ARG A 23 -4.67 -4.39 8.29
N GLY A 24 -3.33 -4.47 8.24
CA GLY A 24 -2.60 -5.66 7.82
C GLY A 24 -2.67 -5.96 6.32
N LEU A 25 -3.09 -4.99 5.49
CA LEU A 25 -3.26 -5.17 4.06
C LEU A 25 -1.97 -4.94 3.27
N ILE A 26 -1.08 -4.09 3.80
CA ILE A 26 0.26 -3.89 3.26
C ILE A 26 1.28 -3.96 4.40
N ALA A 27 2.51 -4.35 4.10
CA ALA A 27 3.60 -4.35 5.07
C ALA A 27 4.66 -3.33 4.66
N ALA A 28 5.01 -2.42 5.57
CA ALA A 28 6.17 -1.57 5.41
C ALA A 28 7.44 -2.40 5.61
N GLN A 29 8.45 -2.17 4.76
CA GLN A 29 9.78 -2.71 5.03
C GLN A 29 10.49 -1.79 6.01
N ARG A 30 11.04 -2.36 7.08
CA ARG A 30 11.94 -1.62 7.96
C ARG A 30 13.28 -1.51 7.24
N THR A 31 13.71 -0.28 6.99
CA THR A 31 15.08 -0.02 6.56
C THR A 31 16.02 -0.19 7.73
N ALA A 32 17.29 -0.48 7.43
CA ALA A 32 18.36 -0.59 8.44
C ALA A 32 18.47 0.65 9.34
N ASN A 33 18.02 1.81 8.84
CA ASN A 33 18.04 3.08 9.57
C ASN A 33 16.79 3.32 10.43
N GLY A 34 15.92 2.31 10.61
CA GLY A 34 14.72 2.41 11.45
C GLY A 34 13.52 3.11 10.81
N TYR A 35 13.65 3.60 9.58
CA TYR A 35 12.54 4.20 8.84
C TYR A 35 11.65 3.13 8.20
N ARG A 36 10.36 3.42 8.09
CA ARG A 36 9.42 2.65 7.28
C ARG A 36 9.61 3.04 5.83
N ASP A 37 9.96 2.05 5.02
CA ASP A 37 10.00 2.19 3.57
C ASP A 37 8.86 1.41 2.94
N TYR A 38 8.29 2.00 1.89
CA TYR A 38 7.20 1.43 1.11
C TYR A 38 7.72 1.26 -0.33
N PRO A 39 8.20 0.05 -0.67
CA PRO A 39 8.62 -0.26 -2.02
C PRO A 39 7.49 -0.05 -3.03
N SER A 40 7.87 0.01 -4.31
CA SER A 40 6.95 0.10 -5.46
C SER A 40 5.81 -0.89 -5.34
N ASP A 41 6.14 -2.14 -5.01
CA ASP A 41 5.19 -3.24 -4.97
C ASP A 41 4.13 -3.03 -3.88
N ARG A 42 4.51 -2.44 -2.75
CA ARG A 42 3.57 -2.10 -1.66
C ARG A 42 2.68 -0.93 -2.01
N VAL A 43 3.21 0.05 -2.75
CA VAL A 43 2.43 1.18 -3.25
C VAL A 43 1.45 0.72 -4.34
N GLN A 44 1.86 -0.19 -5.23
CA GLN A 44 0.99 -0.80 -6.23
C GLN A 44 -0.11 -1.65 -5.59
N LEU A 45 0.20 -2.41 -4.52
CA LEU A 45 -0.80 -3.14 -3.76
C LEU A 45 -1.81 -2.20 -3.11
N ALA A 46 -1.38 -1.08 -2.53
CA ALA A 46 -2.27 -0.07 -1.99
C ALA A 46 -3.19 0.55 -3.06
N LEU A 47 -2.65 0.79 -4.26
CA LEU A 47 -3.42 1.25 -5.42
C LEU A 47 -4.47 0.23 -5.87
N TYR A 48 -4.09 -1.05 -5.93
CA TYR A 48 -4.99 -2.14 -6.26
C TYR A 48 -6.13 -2.23 -5.24
N ILE A 49 -5.81 -2.20 -3.95
CA ILE A 49 -6.79 -2.19 -2.86
C ILE A 49 -7.76 -1.01 -3.00
N LYS A 50 -7.23 0.20 -3.24
CA LYS A 50 -8.05 1.42 -3.41
C LYS A 50 -8.97 1.33 -4.62
N THR A 51 -8.50 0.75 -5.71
CA THR A 51 -9.27 0.59 -6.96
C THR A 51 -10.38 -0.45 -6.77
N ALA A 52 -10.07 -1.58 -6.17
CA ALA A 52 -11.04 -2.62 -5.85
C ALA A 52 -12.11 -2.13 -4.87
N GLN A 53 -11.76 -1.31 -3.86
CA GLN A 53 -12.73 -0.64 -2.99
C GLN A 53 -13.69 0.27 -3.77
N ARG A 54 -13.19 1.04 -4.75
CA ARG A 54 -14.04 1.89 -5.61
C ARG A 54 -14.98 1.08 -6.49
N LEU A 55 -14.60 -0.15 -6.84
CA LEU A 55 -15.38 -1.08 -7.65
C LEU A 55 -16.38 -1.89 -6.80
N GLY A 56 -16.42 -1.70 -5.47
CA GLY A 56 -17.34 -2.41 -4.58
C GLY A 56 -16.85 -3.78 -4.12
N PHE A 57 -15.60 -4.15 -4.40
CA PHE A 57 -15.01 -5.39 -3.91
C PHE A 57 -14.59 -5.24 -2.44
N SER A 58 -14.90 -6.27 -1.64
CA SER A 58 -14.49 -6.31 -0.24
C SER A 58 -12.99 -6.61 -0.12
N LEU A 59 -12.36 -6.02 0.90
CA LEU A 59 -10.93 -6.21 1.20
C LEU A 59 -10.51 -7.68 1.33
N GLY A 60 -11.44 -8.56 1.73
CA GLY A 60 -11.20 -9.99 1.88
C GLY A 60 -11.02 -10.76 0.56
N ALA A 61 -11.57 -10.29 -0.56
CA ALA A 61 -11.40 -10.94 -1.87
C ALA A 61 -10.03 -10.61 -2.51
N ILE A 62 -9.49 -9.44 -2.17
CA ILE A 62 -8.25 -8.89 -2.73
C ILE A 62 -7.02 -9.65 -2.23
N GLY A 63 -7.05 -10.10 -0.97
CA GLY A 63 -5.94 -10.86 -0.36
C GLY A 63 -5.72 -12.25 -0.99
N SER A 64 -6.71 -12.79 -1.69
CA SER A 64 -6.67 -14.16 -2.25
C SER A 64 -6.13 -14.22 -3.68
N GLY A 65 -6.02 -13.09 -4.39
CA GLY A 65 -5.55 -13.03 -5.78
C GLY A 65 -4.06 -12.69 -5.93
N VAL A 66 -3.39 -12.28 -4.85
CA VAL A 66 -1.94 -12.08 -4.80
C VAL A 66 -1.30 -13.39 -4.30
N ALA A 67 -1.17 -14.33 -5.22
CA ALA A 67 -0.26 -15.48 -5.06
C ALA A 67 1.17 -15.02 -5.45
N PRO A 68 2.22 -15.66 -4.89
CA PRO A 68 3.57 -15.10 -4.71
C PRO A 68 4.36 -14.80 -5.98
#